data_AF-X0YTR7-F1
#
_entry.id   AF-X0YTR7-F1
#
_cell.length_a   1.000
_cell.length_b   1.000
_cell.length_c   1.000
_cell.angle_alpha   90.00
_cell.angle_beta   90.00
_cell.angle_gamma   90.00
#
_symmetry.space_group_name_H-M   'P 1'
#
loop_
_entity.id
_entity.type
_entity.pdbx_description
1 polymer ?
#
loop_
_entity_poly.entity_id
_entity_poly.type
_entity_poly.pdbx_seq_one_letter_code
_entity_poly.pdbx_strand_id
1 'polypeptide(L)'
;MPSFDVVSEVDHHELKNGVDQANREVATRFDFKGSGSNFELSDLVISMNTESDFQLQQMYDMLCNKLVKRGIDIACLEKGEPVIQARTATGQPQQPR
;
A
#
# COMPACT_ATOMS: atom_id res chain seq x y z
N MET A 1 42.23 -9.67 -0.67
CA MET A 1 41.37 -8.53 -0.33
C MET A 1 40.07 -9.08 0.20
N PRO A 2 39.64 -8.76 1.43
CA PRO A 2 38.29 -9.09 1.86
C PRO A 2 37.34 -8.13 1.14
N SER A 3 36.47 -8.66 0.27
CA SER A 3 35.30 -7.96 -0.24
C SER A 3 34.15 -8.17 0.73
N PHE A 4 33.42 -7.11 1.04
CA PHE A 4 32.14 -7.21 1.76
C PHE A 4 31.03 -7.07 0.73
N ASP A 5 30.16 -8.08 0.66
CA ASP A 5 28.91 -7.98 -0.07
C ASP A 5 27.92 -7.16 0.76
N VAL A 6 27.43 -6.05 0.19
CA VAL A 6 26.31 -5.31 0.76
C VAL A 6 25.05 -6.08 0.39
N VAL A 7 24.62 -6.98 1.27
CA VAL A 7 23.37 -7.73 1.08
C VAL A 7 22.22 -6.85 1.58
N SER A 8 21.35 -6.42 0.68
CA SER A 8 20.12 -5.71 1.02
C SER A 8 19.05 -6.75 1.36
N GLU A 9 19.16 -7.38 2.53
CA GLU A 9 18.14 -8.30 3.04
C GLU A 9 17.04 -7.49 3.73
N VAL A 10 15.83 -7.50 3.16
CA VAL A 10 14.65 -6.96 3.81
C VAL A 10 14.13 -8.01 4.80
N ASP A 11 14.02 -7.62 6.07
CA ASP A 11 13.40 -8.48 7.08
C ASP A 11 11.90 -8.64 6.79
N HIS A 12 11.49 -9.83 6.34
CA HIS A 12 10.10 -10.15 6.01
C HIS A 12 9.15 -10.04 7.22
N HIS A 13 9.62 -10.30 8.44
CA HIS A 13 8.79 -10.15 9.64
C HIS A 13 8.54 -8.67 9.91
N GLU A 14 9.57 -7.83 9.83
CA GLU A 14 9.42 -6.39 9.99
C GLU A 14 8.58 -5.76 8.87
N LEU A 15 8.72 -6.26 7.64
CA LEU A 15 7.89 -5.83 6.50
C LEU A 15 6.40 -6.10 6.79
N LYS A 16 6.08 -7.34 7.19
CA LYS A 16 4.72 -7.73 7.55
C LYS A 16 4.18 -6.90 8.71
N ASN A 17 4.99 -6.70 9.76
CA ASN A 17 4.62 -5.87 10.90
C ASN A 17 4.36 -4.40 10.49
N GLY A 18 5.13 -3.89 9.53
CA GLY A 18 4.97 -2.54 8.97
C GLY A 18 3.64 -2.40 8.23
N VAL A 19 3.33 -3.36 7.35
CA VAL A 19 2.07 -3.41 6.59
C VAL A 19 0.86 -3.56 7.52
N ASP A 20 0.92 -4.47 8.50
CA ASP A 20 -0.15 -4.67 9.48
C ASP A 20 -0.44 -3.38 10.27
N GLN A 21 0.61 -2.64 10.62
CA GLN A 21 0.46 -1.39 11.34
C GLN A 21 -0.10 -0.27 10.46
N ALA A 22 0.23 -0.25 9.16
CA ALA A 22 -0.36 0.67 8.20
C ALA A 22 -1.86 0.38 7.99
N ASN A 23 -2.24 -0.90 7.88
CA ASN A 23 -3.63 -1.34 7.82
C ASN A 23 -4.45 -0.88 9.04
N ARG A 24 -3.91 -1.03 10.26
CA ARG A 24 -4.56 -0.54 11.48
C ARG A 24 -4.78 0.96 11.46
N GLU A 25 -3.82 1.72 10.97
CA GLU A 25 -3.94 3.18 10.92
C GLU A 25 -4.99 3.63 9.91
N VAL A 26 -4.99 3.09 8.69
CA VAL A 26 -6.06 3.33 7.69
C VAL A 26 -7.43 3.00 8.27
N ALA A 27 -7.58 1.85 8.94
CA ALA A 27 -8.86 1.44 9.53
C ALA A 27 -9.37 2.38 10.62
N THR A 28 -8.47 3.06 11.34
CA THR A 28 -8.85 4.02 12.40
C THR A 28 -9.11 5.44 11.90
N ARG A 29 -8.62 5.78 10.72
CA ARG A 29 -8.73 7.12 10.16
C ARG A 29 -10.13 7.35 9.58
N PHE A 30 -10.78 8.43 10.04
CA PHE A 30 -12.15 8.76 9.62
C PHE A 30 -12.27 9.03 8.12
N ASP A 31 -11.25 9.64 7.51
CA ASP A 31 -11.17 9.98 6.09
C ASP A 31 -11.00 8.76 5.15
N PHE A 32 -10.68 7.60 5.70
CA PHE A 32 -10.63 6.31 5.00
C PHE A 32 -11.83 5.41 5.31
N LYS A 33 -12.78 5.89 6.12
CA LYS A 33 -13.95 5.11 6.49
C LYS A 33 -14.89 4.98 5.30
N GLY A 34 -15.11 3.74 4.86
CA GLY A 34 -16.03 3.44 3.75
C GLY A 34 -15.38 3.45 2.37
N SER A 35 -14.11 3.84 2.24
CA SER A 35 -13.39 3.84 0.95
C SER A 35 -12.82 2.47 0.56
N GLY A 36 -13.02 1.44 1.40
CA GLY A 36 -12.46 0.10 1.16
C GLY A 36 -10.93 0.06 1.14
N SER A 37 -10.27 1.04 1.75
CA SER A 37 -8.82 1.19 1.65
C SER A 37 -8.05 0.14 2.45
N ASN A 38 -7.08 -0.53 1.84
CA ASN A 38 -6.28 -1.58 2.47
C ASN A 38 -4.85 -1.66 1.90
N PHE A 39 -3.98 -2.35 2.64
CA PHE A 39 -2.68 -2.81 2.17
C PHE A 39 -2.67 -4.34 2.15
N GLU A 40 -2.20 -4.92 1.05
CA GLU A 40 -2.04 -6.37 0.89
C GLU A 40 -0.56 -6.69 0.63
N LEU A 41 0.04 -7.54 1.47
CA LEU A 41 1.41 -8.02 1.30
C LEU A 41 1.39 -9.43 0.71
N SER A 42 1.99 -9.60 -0.46
CA SER A 42 2.24 -10.89 -1.10
C SER A 42 3.74 -11.02 -1.36
N ASP A 43 4.40 -11.88 -0.59
CA ASP A 43 5.87 -12.04 -0.56
C ASP A 43 6.61 -10.73 -0.28
N LEU A 44 7.06 -10.03 -1.32
CA LEU A 44 7.75 -8.72 -1.27
C LEU A 44 6.98 -7.62 -2.00
N VAL A 45 5.78 -7.92 -2.49
CA VAL A 45 4.93 -6.98 -3.21
C VAL A 45 3.84 -6.46 -2.29
N ILE A 46 3.78 -5.14 -2.12
CA ILE A 46 2.73 -4.47 -1.36
C ILE A 46 1.76 -3.83 -2.35
N SER A 47 0.51 -4.29 -2.34
CA SER A 47 -0.60 -3.67 -3.08
C SER A 47 -1.36 -2.71 -2.17
N MET A 48 -1.76 -1.57 -2.72
CA MET A 48 -2.56 -0.56 -2.04
C MET A 48 -3.85 -0.34 -2.81
N ASN A 49 -4.99 -0.47 -2.14
CA ASN A 49 -6.29 -0.26 -2.75
C ASN A 49 -6.99 0.91 -2.06
N THR A 50 -7.64 1.78 -2.84
CA THR A 50 -8.41 2.93 -2.35
C THR A 50 -9.26 3.52 -3.48
N GLU A 51 -10.12 4.49 -3.17
CA GLU A 51 -11.05 5.11 -4.13
C GLU A 51 -10.46 6.27 -4.94
N SER A 52 -9.41 6.93 -4.45
CA SER A 52 -8.86 8.13 -5.10
C SER A 52 -7.34 8.19 -5.04
N ASP A 53 -6.74 8.85 -6.04
CA ASP A 53 -5.29 9.06 -6.12
C ASP A 53 -4.74 9.85 -4.92
N PHE A 54 -5.54 10.79 -4.40
CA PHE A 54 -5.18 11.55 -3.21
C PHE A 54 -5.04 10.65 -1.98
N GLN A 55 -6.02 9.76 -1.74
CA GLN A 55 -5.93 8.77 -0.67
C GLN A 55 -4.78 7.80 -0.90
N LEU A 56 -4.46 7.46 -2.16
CA LEU A 56 -3.35 6.57 -2.48
C LEU A 56 -2.00 7.18 -2.08
N GLN A 57 -1.81 8.49 -2.34
CA GLN A 57 -0.62 9.21 -1.87
C GLN A 57 -0.55 9.22 -0.33
N GLN A 58 -1.66 9.49 0.35
CA GLN A 58 -1.72 9.47 1.81
C GLN A 58 -1.38 8.08 2.39
N MET A 59 -1.85 7.01 1.74
CA MET A 59 -1.52 5.63 2.11
C MET A 59 -0.05 5.31 1.88
N TYR A 60 0.53 5.76 0.76
CA TYR A 60 1.93 5.56 0.46
C TYR A 60 2.84 6.23 1.51
N ASP A 61 2.53 7.47 1.90
CA ASP A 61 3.28 8.19 2.94
C ASP A 61 3.16 7.48 4.29
N MET A 62 1.97 6.96 4.61
CA MET A 62 1.74 6.18 5.83
C MET A 62 2.58 4.91 5.85
N LEU A 63 2.59 4.14 4.75
CA LEU A 63 3.37 2.92 4.62
C LEU A 63 4.87 3.21 4.80
N CYS A 64 5.41 4.20 4.08
CA CYS A 64 6.80 4.62 4.20
C CYS A 64 7.17 4.93 5.67
N ASN A 65 6.32 5.69 6.36
CA ASN A 65 6.54 6.02 7.77
C ASN A 65 6.54 4.79 8.70
N LYS A 66 5.76 3.75 8.39
CA LYS A 66 5.76 2.50 9.19
C LYS A 66 6.98 1.64 8.94
N LEU A 67 7.47 1.61 7.71
CA LEU A 67 8.63 0.84 7.30
C LEU A 67 9.93 1.45 7.83
N VAL A 68 10.12 2.77 7.73
CA VAL A 68 11.31 3.46 8.29
C VAL A 68 11.45 3.24 9.79
N LYS A 69 10.33 3.30 10.52
CA LYS A 69 10.32 3.07 11.98
C LYS A 69 10.76 1.66 12.38
N ARG A 70 10.82 0.72 11.42
CA ARG A 70 11.27 -0.66 11.60
C ARG A 70 12.65 -0.92 10.99
N GLY A 71 13.34 0.13 10.54
CA GLY A 71 14.67 0.01 9.93
C GLY A 71 14.64 -0.50 8.49
N ILE A 72 13.48 -0.51 7.84
CA ILE A 72 13.37 -0.81 6.41
C ILE A 72 13.63 0.48 5.64
N ASP A 73 14.67 0.47 4.81
CA ASP A 73 15.01 1.61 3.97
C ASP A 73 13.98 1.77 2.86
N ILE A 74 13.45 2.99 2.70
CA ILE A 74 12.53 3.35 1.62
C ILE A 74 13.24 3.29 0.28
N ALA A 75 14.57 3.46 0.24
CA ALA A 75 15.34 3.31 -1.00
C ALA A 75 15.24 1.91 -1.60
N CYS A 76 14.88 0.89 -0.80
CA CYS A 76 14.60 -0.47 -1.27
C CYS A 76 13.20 -0.64 -1.87
N LEU A 77 12.31 0.35 -1.75
CA LEU A 77 10.97 0.30 -2.31
C LEU A 77 10.99 0.78 -3.77
N GLU A 78 10.73 -0.15 -4.68
CA GLU A 78 10.43 0.20 -6.06
C GLU A 78 8.95 0.60 -6.18
N LYS A 79 8.70 1.88 -6.45
CA LYS A 79 7.34 2.38 -6.63
C LYS A 79 6.80 1.91 -8.00
N GLY A 80 5.92 0.92 -7.97
CA GLY A 80 5.14 0.53 -9.15
C GLY A 80 4.18 1.64 -9.60
N GLU A 81 3.85 1.67 -10.88
CA GLU A 81 2.82 2.59 -11.39
C GLU A 81 1.44 2.23 -10.80
N PRO A 82 0.69 3.22 -10.29
CA PRO A 82 -0.63 2.98 -9.75
C PRO A 82 -1.57 2.52 -10.87
N VAL A 83 -2.07 1.30 -10.77
CA VAL A 83 -3.09 0.79 -11.70
C VAL A 83 -4.44 1.31 -11.25
N ILE A 84 -4.90 2.40 -11.88
CA ILE A 84 -6.24 2.96 -11.63
C ILE A 84 -7.27 2.04 -12.29
N GLN A 85 -7.84 1.12 -11.52
CA GLN A 85 -9.01 0.36 -11.95
C GLN A 85 -10.25 1.25 -11.82
N ALA A 86 -10.51 2.06 -12.84
CA ALA A 86 -11.76 2.81 -12.93
C ALA A 86 -12.93 1.80 -12.95
N ARG A 87 -13.65 1.69 -11.84
CA ARG A 87 -14.99 1.08 -11.84
C ARG A 87 -15.95 2.04 -12.54
N THR A 88 -15.86 2.13 -13.86
CA THR A 88 -16.96 2.60 -14.69
C THR A 88 -17.80 1.39 -15.07
N ALA A 89 -18.97 1.26 -14.46
CA ALA A 89 -20.05 0.45 -15.01
C ALA A 89 -21.29 1.33 -15.15
N THR A 90 -21.44 1.82 -16.37
CA THR A 90 -22.55 2.52 -16.99
C THR A 90 -23.89 1.82 -16.72
N GLY A 91 -24.95 2.60 -16.50
CA GLY A 91 -26.28 2.09 -16.17
C GLY A 91 -26.88 1.15 -17.22
N GLN A 92 -27.69 0.19 -16.78
CA GLN A 92 -28.70 -0.42 -17.64
C GLN A 92 -29.91 0.52 -17.70
N PRO A 93 -30.37 0.96 -18.88
CA PRO A 93 -31.69 1.56 -19.00
C PRO A 93 -32.71 0.45 -18.71
N GLN A 94 -33.45 0.57 -17.62
CA GLN A 94 -34.66 -0.21 -17.43
C GLN A 94 -35.61 0.13 -18.58
N GLN A 95 -35.96 -0.87 -19.38
CA GLN A 95 -36.94 -0.74 -20.46
C GLN A 95 -38.25 -0.17 -19.89
N PRO A 96 -38.82 0.89 -20.48
CA PRO A 96 -40.20 1.27 -20.16
C PRO A 96 -41.15 0.18 -20.69
N ARG A 97 -42.21 -0.05 -19.91
CA ARG A 97 -43.28 -1.06 -20.09
C ARG A 97 -43.81 -1.21 -21.51
#